data_AF-A0A1U7ZBH4-F1
#
_entry.id   AF-A0A1U7ZBH4-F1
#
_cell.length_a   1.000
_cell.length_b   1.000
_cell.length_c   1.000
_cell.angle_alpha   90.00
_cell.angle_beta   90.00
_cell.angle_gamma   90.00
#
_symmetry.space_group_name_H-M   'P 1'
#
loop_
_entity.id
_entity.type
_entity.pdbx_description
1 polymer ?
#
loop_
_entity_poly.entity_id
_entity_poly.type
_entity_poly.pdbx_seq_one_letter_code
_entity_poly.pdbx_strand_id
1 'polypeptide(L)'
;MKSSVFSTISLAVFLFLFLLSVSSLCNLFLRSAASITKLDPQVFPPPQNDHHRTFKSVSSPLPLLSVKEEANESYHIDDDLRNSVISPSKITVTVTKEKKQRAAFFRRTLQGFNILPSTGLTLQFARRVREFFDSGGGCEVQFFMTWIAPAKSFSQREFFALESLFKAHPHGCLLILSGSMDSRHGTHILKPLQDRGYRVVAVTPDLPYLFKNTSARAWFDEMKKGTRDPGKIPVAQNLSNLLRLAVLYKYGGVYMDTDFIVLKKLSGLRNSIGAQSINTERGSWNRLNNAVLIFDKNHPLLLNFIDEFYLNFDGNKWGHNGPYLVSRVVERVERNPGYCNFTVLPPVAFYPVGWNWIAGFFRQPRNPEMRRWVSAKLRQLSGEAYGIHLWNRQTGRLRIEEGSIIGRLISDHCVVCEHIYST
;
A
#
# COMPACT_ATOMS: atom_id res chain seq x y z
N MET A 1 10.51 38.78 -43.69
CA MET A 1 9.70 37.60 -43.30
C MET A 1 10.15 36.29 -43.99
N LYS A 2 11.45 35.99 -44.12
CA LYS A 2 11.94 34.72 -44.72
C LYS A 2 12.76 33.84 -43.76
N SER A 3 12.95 34.24 -42.50
CA SER A 3 13.85 33.55 -41.55
C SER A 3 13.17 32.57 -40.59
N SER A 4 11.87 32.68 -40.30
CA SER A 4 11.23 31.78 -39.31
C SER A 4 10.77 30.45 -39.89
N VAL A 5 10.49 30.39 -41.21
CA VAL A 5 10.03 29.18 -41.89
C VAL A 5 11.17 28.16 -42.09
N PHE A 6 12.40 28.62 -42.32
CA PHE A 6 13.56 27.73 -42.43
C PHE A 6 13.93 27.08 -41.08
N SER A 7 13.73 27.78 -39.97
CA SER A 7 14.03 27.26 -38.63
C SER A 7 13.05 26.18 -38.18
N THR A 8 11.77 26.30 -38.55
CA THR A 8 10.76 25.30 -38.18
C THR A 8 10.85 24.03 -39.04
N ILE A 9 11.18 24.18 -40.33
CA ILE A 9 11.41 23.03 -41.22
C ILE A 9 12.67 22.25 -40.79
N SER A 10 13.75 22.94 -40.38
CA SER A 10 14.97 22.29 -39.89
C SER A 10 14.73 21.49 -38.60
N LEU A 11 13.94 22.01 -37.67
CA LEU A 11 13.59 21.32 -36.42
C LEU A 11 12.70 20.09 -36.66
N ALA A 12 11.74 20.18 -37.60
CA ALA A 12 10.87 19.07 -37.97
C ALA A 12 11.64 17.92 -38.63
N VAL A 13 12.61 18.25 -39.50
CA VAL A 13 13.49 17.24 -40.13
C VAL A 13 14.37 16.55 -39.09
N PHE A 14 14.91 17.29 -38.11
CA PHE A 14 15.68 16.70 -37.01
C PHE A 14 14.85 15.76 -36.13
N LEU A 15 13.62 16.16 -35.78
CA LEU A 15 12.68 15.32 -35.03
C LEU A 15 12.31 14.05 -35.80
N PHE A 16 12.10 14.17 -37.12
CA PHE A 16 11.78 13.02 -37.96
C PHE A 16 12.94 12.04 -38.10
N LEU A 17 14.16 12.54 -38.31
CA LEU A 17 15.38 11.72 -38.36
C LEU A 17 15.68 11.07 -37.00
N PHE A 18 15.43 11.77 -35.89
CA PHE A 18 15.56 11.21 -34.55
C PHE A 18 14.55 10.07 -34.32
N LEU A 19 13.29 10.25 -34.69
CA LEU A 19 12.27 9.20 -34.57
C LEU A 19 12.57 7.97 -35.45
N LEU A 20 13.14 8.16 -36.65
CA LEU A 20 13.59 7.07 -37.52
C LEU A 20 14.80 6.30 -36.96
N SER A 21 15.69 6.99 -36.24
CA SER A 21 16.83 6.35 -35.58
C SER A 21 16.42 5.51 -34.37
N VAL A 22 15.47 6.00 -33.55
CA VAL A 22 14.93 5.27 -32.40
C VAL A 22 14.14 4.03 -32.85
N SER A 23 13.37 4.13 -33.93
CA SER A 23 12.64 2.97 -34.47
C SER A 23 13.56 1.91 -35.06
N SER A 24 14.67 2.31 -35.69
CA SER A 24 15.68 1.38 -36.21
C SER A 24 16.45 0.67 -35.09
N LEU A 25 16.77 1.37 -33.99
CA LEU A 25 17.37 0.78 -32.80
C LEU A 25 16.41 -0.22 -32.11
N CYS A 26 15.12 0.11 -31.98
CA CYS A 26 14.11 -0.83 -31.45
C CYS A 26 13.98 -2.10 -32.31
N ASN A 27 14.03 -1.98 -33.64
CA ASN A 27 13.94 -3.13 -34.53
C ASN A 27 15.18 -4.05 -34.46
N LEU A 28 16.36 -3.50 -34.18
CA LEU A 28 17.57 -4.30 -33.97
C LEU A 28 17.49 -5.11 -32.66
N PHE A 29 16.98 -4.51 -31.57
CA PHE A 29 16.77 -5.18 -30.29
C PHE A 29 15.71 -6.28 -30.36
N LEU A 30 14.60 -6.05 -31.08
CA LEU A 30 13.56 -7.06 -31.31
C LEU A 30 14.07 -8.28 -32.09
N ARG A 31 14.96 -8.09 -33.07
CA ARG A 31 15.57 -9.20 -33.83
C ARG A 31 16.57 -10.01 -32.99
N SER A 32 17.29 -9.37 -32.06
CA SER A 32 18.18 -10.07 -31.12
C SER A 32 17.39 -10.90 -30.11
N ALA A 33 16.28 -10.36 -29.56
CA ALA A 33 15.42 -11.08 -28.62
C ALA A 33 14.71 -12.29 -29.24
N ALA A 34 14.30 -12.19 -30.52
CA ALA A 34 13.66 -13.30 -31.24
C ALA A 34 14.61 -14.46 -31.59
N SER A 35 15.94 -14.24 -31.53
CA SER A 35 16.94 -15.29 -31.78
C SER A 35 17.24 -16.12 -30.52
N ILE A 36 16.98 -15.56 -29.33
CA ILE A 36 17.23 -16.22 -28.03
C ILE A 36 16.10 -17.19 -27.64
N THR A 37 14.91 -17.09 -28.24
CA THR A 37 13.75 -17.93 -27.90
C THR A 37 13.63 -19.24 -28.69
N LYS A 38 14.66 -19.63 -29.45
CA LYS A 38 14.74 -20.96 -30.10
C LYS A 38 15.80 -21.84 -29.45
N LEU A 39 15.49 -22.38 -28.27
CA LEU A 39 16.15 -23.57 -27.71
C LEU A 39 15.05 -24.55 -27.26
N ASP A 40 15.19 -25.78 -27.74
CA ASP A 40 14.23 -26.89 -27.80
C ASP A 40 13.92 -27.49 -26.40
N PRO A 41 12.66 -27.85 -26.05
CA PRO A 41 12.36 -28.55 -24.81
C PRO A 41 12.55 -30.06 -24.98
N GLN A 42 13.58 -30.63 -24.34
CA GLN A 42 13.73 -32.09 -24.23
C GLN A 42 12.63 -32.70 -23.35
N VAL A 43 12.05 -33.76 -23.90
CA VAL A 43 10.96 -34.60 -23.38
C VAL A 43 11.49 -35.60 -22.34
N PHE A 44 10.82 -35.73 -21.18
CA PHE A 44 10.95 -36.88 -20.28
C PHE A 44 9.63 -37.67 -20.22
N PRO A 45 9.65 -39.02 -20.29
CA PRO A 45 8.45 -39.85 -20.34
C PRO A 45 7.85 -40.15 -18.95
N PRO A 46 6.56 -40.55 -18.86
CA PRO A 46 5.88 -40.82 -17.59
C PRO A 46 6.22 -42.20 -17.02
N PRO A 47 6.18 -42.40 -15.69
CA PRO A 47 6.42 -43.70 -15.09
C PRO A 47 5.21 -44.64 -15.22
N GLN A 48 5.50 -45.92 -15.47
CA GLN A 48 4.56 -47.02 -15.62
C GLN A 48 3.99 -47.52 -14.28
N ASN A 49 2.74 -47.98 -14.34
CA ASN A 49 2.06 -48.79 -13.31
C ASN A 49 2.66 -50.21 -13.27
N ASP A 50 2.88 -50.76 -12.07
CA ASP A 50 2.38 -52.10 -11.70
C ASP A 50 2.58 -52.41 -10.21
N HIS A 51 1.47 -52.55 -9.47
CA HIS A 51 1.03 -53.81 -8.84
C HIS A 51 -0.03 -53.58 -7.75
N HIS A 52 -1.19 -54.19 -7.99
CA HIS A 52 -2.31 -54.36 -7.07
C HIS A 52 -1.90 -55.05 -5.75
N ARG A 53 -2.38 -54.49 -4.63
CA ARG A 53 -2.96 -55.29 -3.53
C ARG A 53 -4.10 -54.53 -2.86
N THR A 54 -5.29 -55.09 -3.02
CA THR A 54 -6.59 -54.66 -2.51
C THR A 54 -6.71 -54.93 -1.02
N PHE A 55 -7.06 -53.92 -0.23
CA PHE A 55 -7.83 -54.10 1.01
C PHE A 55 -8.95 -53.06 1.07
N LYS A 56 -10.16 -53.55 1.34
CA LYS A 56 -11.43 -52.83 1.31
C LYS A 56 -11.46 -51.74 2.39
N SER A 57 -11.68 -50.49 1.98
CA SER A 57 -12.07 -49.38 2.86
C SER A 57 -13.59 -49.30 2.94
N VAL A 58 -14.13 -49.45 4.15
CA VAL A 58 -15.50 -49.11 4.51
C VAL A 58 -15.42 -48.02 5.57
N SER A 59 -15.60 -46.76 5.17
CA SER A 59 -16.33 -45.73 5.92
C SER A 59 -16.29 -44.41 5.14
N SER A 60 -17.48 -43.89 4.90
CA SER A 60 -17.89 -42.72 4.12
C SER A 60 -17.25 -41.39 4.54
N PRO A 61 -16.94 -40.47 3.59
CA PRO A 61 -16.80 -39.05 3.88
C PRO A 61 -18.17 -38.36 3.85
N LEU A 62 -18.52 -37.67 4.93
CA LEU A 62 -19.63 -36.72 5.01
C LEU A 62 -19.42 -35.57 3.99
N PRO A 63 -20.46 -35.16 3.23
CA PRO A 63 -20.32 -34.14 2.21
C PRO A 63 -20.27 -32.74 2.86
N LEU A 64 -19.16 -32.03 2.67
CA LEU A 64 -19.06 -30.61 3.00
C LEU A 64 -19.83 -29.84 1.92
N LEU A 65 -20.98 -29.27 2.29
CA LEU A 65 -21.83 -28.48 1.41
C LEU A 65 -21.04 -27.31 0.81
N SER A 66 -20.92 -27.33 -0.51
CA SER A 66 -20.66 -26.18 -1.37
C SER A 66 -21.79 -25.17 -1.20
N VAL A 67 -21.52 -24.08 -0.48
CA VAL A 67 -22.40 -22.91 -0.46
C VAL A 67 -21.87 -21.90 -1.47
N LYS A 68 -22.68 -21.65 -2.50
CA LYS A 68 -22.52 -20.58 -3.49
C LYS A 68 -22.31 -19.24 -2.78
N GLU A 69 -21.29 -18.52 -3.23
CA GLU A 69 -21.01 -17.15 -2.84
C GLU A 69 -21.97 -16.22 -3.60
N GLU A 70 -23.14 -15.93 -3.02
CA GLU A 70 -23.98 -14.82 -3.46
C GLU A 70 -23.55 -13.56 -2.73
N ALA A 71 -23.12 -12.58 -3.52
CA ALA A 71 -22.81 -11.24 -3.08
C ALA A 71 -24.05 -10.57 -2.47
N ASN A 72 -24.04 -10.42 -1.15
CA ASN A 72 -24.91 -9.44 -0.48
C ASN A 72 -24.11 -8.80 0.67
N GLU A 73 -23.30 -7.79 0.32
CA GLU A 73 -22.76 -6.85 1.28
C GLU A 73 -23.83 -5.81 1.62
N SER A 74 -24.53 -6.01 2.74
CA SER A 74 -25.25 -4.93 3.41
C SER A 74 -24.56 -4.60 4.73
N TYR A 75 -23.94 -3.42 4.77
CA TYR A 75 -23.61 -2.78 6.04
C TYR A 75 -24.79 -1.89 6.42
N HIS A 76 -25.40 -2.21 7.56
CA HIS A 76 -26.39 -1.38 8.23
C HIS A 76 -25.78 -0.02 8.57
N ILE A 77 -26.17 0.99 7.80
CA ILE A 77 -26.22 2.38 8.27
C ILE A 77 -27.58 2.50 8.95
N ASP A 78 -27.61 3.01 10.19
CA ASP A 78 -28.86 3.38 10.87
C ASP A 78 -29.77 4.15 9.91
N ASP A 79 -30.91 3.54 9.59
CA ASP A 79 -31.93 4.01 8.67
C ASP A 79 -32.87 4.94 9.45
N ASP A 80 -32.42 6.17 9.69
CA ASP A 80 -33.26 7.25 10.25
C ASP A 80 -33.62 8.24 9.14
N LEU A 81 -34.24 7.74 8.05
CA LEU A 81 -35.02 8.59 7.15
C LEU A 81 -36.07 7.81 6.34
N ARG A 82 -37.09 7.26 7.02
CA ARG A 82 -38.35 6.89 6.36
C ARG A 82 -39.50 7.78 6.80
N ASN A 83 -39.77 8.78 5.95
CA ASN A 83 -41.09 9.14 5.40
C ASN A 83 -41.22 10.65 5.17
N SER A 84 -40.76 11.10 4.00
CA SER A 84 -41.44 12.16 3.26
C SER A 84 -40.99 12.07 1.80
N VAL A 85 -41.92 12.15 0.85
CA VAL A 85 -41.61 12.21 -0.57
C VAL A 85 -40.92 13.56 -0.84
N ILE A 86 -39.60 13.59 -0.74
CA ILE A 86 -38.79 14.79 -0.96
C ILE A 86 -38.35 14.80 -2.43
N SER A 87 -38.74 15.85 -3.15
CA SER A 87 -38.37 16.07 -4.56
C SER A 87 -36.85 16.02 -4.78
N PRO A 88 -36.35 15.46 -5.90
CA PRO A 88 -34.91 15.34 -6.20
C PRO A 88 -34.11 16.65 -6.09
N SER A 89 -34.77 17.78 -6.37
CA SER A 89 -34.21 19.13 -6.22
C SER A 89 -33.94 19.50 -4.76
N LYS A 90 -34.82 19.12 -3.83
CA LYS A 90 -34.63 19.33 -2.38
C LYS A 90 -33.50 18.45 -1.83
N ILE A 91 -33.41 17.18 -2.24
CA ILE A 91 -32.29 16.29 -1.87
C ILE A 91 -30.95 16.87 -2.34
N THR A 92 -30.90 17.33 -3.60
CA THR A 92 -29.70 17.96 -4.16
C THR A 92 -29.31 19.21 -3.37
N VAL A 93 -30.26 20.07 -3.00
CA VAL A 93 -30.00 21.25 -2.17
C VAL A 93 -29.51 20.88 -0.78
N THR A 94 -30.10 19.88 -0.12
CA THR A 94 -29.68 19.42 1.22
C THR A 94 -28.27 18.82 1.19
N VAL A 95 -27.98 17.93 0.24
CA VAL A 95 -26.64 17.37 0.04
C VAL A 95 -25.62 18.48 -0.23
N THR A 96 -25.99 19.50 -1.01
CA THR A 96 -25.10 20.64 -1.30
C THR A 96 -24.87 21.52 -0.07
N LYS A 97 -25.90 21.72 0.77
CA LYS A 97 -25.79 22.43 2.06
C LYS A 97 -24.88 21.69 3.03
N GLU A 98 -25.07 20.38 3.19
CA GLU A 98 -24.21 19.53 4.04
C GLU A 98 -22.75 19.54 3.58
N LYS A 99 -22.51 19.40 2.26
CA LYS A 99 -21.14 19.49 1.70
C LYS A 99 -20.48 20.82 2.00
N LYS A 100 -21.19 21.94 1.82
CA LYS A 100 -20.68 23.29 2.15
C LYS A 100 -20.43 23.45 3.65
N GLN A 101 -21.32 22.94 4.50
CA GLN A 101 -21.16 22.96 5.95
C GLN A 101 -19.96 22.14 6.40
N ARG A 102 -19.75 20.93 5.84
CA ARG A 102 -18.58 20.10 6.12
C ARG A 102 -17.29 20.76 5.68
N ALA A 103 -17.25 21.35 4.49
CA ALA A 103 -16.09 22.08 4.01
C ALA A 103 -15.77 23.29 4.91
N ALA A 104 -16.79 24.02 5.36
CA ALA A 104 -16.62 25.16 6.27
C ALA A 104 -16.20 24.74 7.69
N PHE A 105 -16.81 23.69 8.24
CA PHE A 105 -16.41 23.09 9.53
C PHE A 105 -14.97 22.59 9.44
N PHE A 106 -14.64 21.86 8.39
CA PHE A 106 -13.31 21.34 8.16
C PHE A 106 -12.27 22.45 8.03
N ARG A 107 -12.57 23.57 7.35
CA ARG A 107 -11.68 24.74 7.28
C ARG A 107 -11.35 25.29 8.68
N ARG A 108 -12.31 25.28 9.62
CA ARG A 108 -12.08 25.67 11.02
C ARG A 108 -11.24 24.64 11.77
N THR A 109 -11.54 23.34 11.62
CA THR A 109 -10.83 22.28 12.34
C THR A 109 -9.41 22.03 11.80
N LEU A 110 -9.19 22.26 10.51
CA LEU A 110 -7.90 22.20 9.83
C LEU A 110 -6.84 23.15 10.42
N GLN A 111 -7.27 24.33 10.87
CA GLN A 111 -6.41 25.27 11.58
C GLN A 111 -5.97 24.71 12.95
N GLY A 112 -6.81 23.89 13.59
CA GLY A 112 -6.52 23.25 14.88
C GLY A 112 -5.74 21.93 14.80
N PHE A 113 -5.78 21.21 13.68
CA PHE A 113 -5.12 19.90 13.55
C PHE A 113 -3.60 19.97 13.30
N ASN A 114 -2.98 21.16 13.17
CA ASN A 114 -1.55 21.31 12.84
C ASN A 114 -1.07 20.53 11.59
N ILE A 115 -1.99 20.04 10.74
CA ILE A 115 -1.68 19.31 9.50
C ILE A 115 -1.26 20.28 8.37
N LEU A 116 -1.57 21.57 8.50
CA LEU A 116 -1.44 22.57 7.43
C LEU A 116 -0.44 23.71 7.62
N PRO A 117 -0.13 24.22 8.83
CA PRO A 117 0.77 25.36 8.92
C PRO A 117 2.19 24.92 8.55
N SER A 118 2.83 25.70 7.66
CA SER A 118 4.28 25.59 7.47
C SER A 118 4.95 25.97 8.80
N THR A 119 5.74 25.06 9.35
CA THR A 119 6.51 25.28 10.58
C THR A 119 8.00 25.35 10.25
N GLY A 120 8.83 25.74 11.22
CA GLY A 120 10.29 25.62 11.06
C GLY A 120 10.75 24.20 10.74
N LEU A 121 9.98 23.17 11.12
CA LEU A 121 10.26 21.77 10.81
C LEU A 121 9.93 21.42 9.36
N THR A 122 8.80 21.89 8.82
CA THR A 122 8.43 21.62 7.41
C THR A 122 9.46 22.21 6.44
N LEU A 123 9.95 23.42 6.71
CA LEU A 123 10.98 24.07 5.88
C LEU A 123 12.30 23.27 5.81
N GLN A 124 12.57 22.44 6.82
CA GLN A 124 13.76 21.60 6.89
C GLN A 124 13.55 20.20 6.30
N PHE A 125 12.32 19.85 5.89
CA PHE A 125 11.97 18.49 5.45
C PHE A 125 12.91 17.97 4.36
N ALA A 126 13.05 18.69 3.25
CA ALA A 126 13.86 18.24 2.11
C ALA A 126 15.34 18.07 2.48
N ARG A 127 15.87 18.94 3.34
CA ARG A 127 17.25 18.86 3.84
C ARG A 127 17.43 17.63 4.73
N ARG A 128 16.55 17.43 5.72
CA ARG A 128 16.61 16.31 6.67
C ARG A 128 16.45 14.96 5.99
N VAL A 129 15.55 14.85 5.00
CA VAL A 129 15.37 13.62 4.22
C VAL A 129 16.66 13.26 3.46
N ARG A 130 17.27 14.26 2.79
CA ARG A 130 18.53 14.07 2.06
C ARG A 130 19.66 13.66 3.01
N GLU A 131 19.88 14.43 4.07
CA GLU A 131 20.91 14.11 5.08
C GLU A 131 20.71 12.73 5.69
N PHE A 132 19.46 12.34 5.96
CA PHE A 132 19.16 11.03 6.52
C PHE A 132 19.47 9.88 5.59
N PHE A 133 19.24 9.98 4.27
CA PHE A 133 19.54 8.89 3.34
C PHE A 133 20.98 8.91 2.81
N ASP A 134 21.61 10.09 2.73
CA ASP A 134 22.98 10.24 2.20
C ASP A 134 24.07 10.01 3.27
N SER A 135 23.74 10.10 4.56
CA SER A 135 24.71 9.88 5.65
C SER A 135 24.99 8.38 5.91
N GLY A 136 26.10 8.08 6.59
CA GLY A 136 26.26 6.84 7.37
C GLY A 136 26.35 5.51 6.59
N GLY A 137 27.06 5.48 5.46
CA GLY A 137 27.36 4.22 4.75
C GLY A 137 26.29 3.75 3.74
N GLY A 138 25.29 4.59 3.47
CA GLY A 138 24.20 4.29 2.53
C GLY A 138 23.04 3.52 3.16
N CYS A 139 21.96 3.34 2.39
CA CYS A 139 20.76 2.61 2.77
C CYS A 139 20.53 1.49 1.77
N GLU A 140 20.44 0.22 2.23
CA GLU A 140 20.14 -0.93 1.35
C GLU A 140 18.81 -0.70 0.63
N VAL A 141 17.80 -0.28 1.40
CA VAL A 141 16.46 0.05 0.93
C VAL A 141 15.95 1.25 1.71
N GLN A 142 15.32 2.19 0.99
CA GLN A 142 14.64 3.34 1.57
C GLN A 142 13.18 2.98 1.85
N PHE A 143 12.79 3.01 3.11
CA PHE A 143 11.44 2.72 3.58
C PHE A 143 10.73 3.99 4.03
N PHE A 144 9.43 4.04 3.76
CA PHE A 144 8.54 5.13 4.14
C PHE A 144 7.30 4.58 4.84
N MET A 145 6.94 5.21 5.96
CA MET A 145 5.67 5.00 6.65
C MET A 145 4.99 6.36 6.86
N THR A 146 3.68 6.36 7.13
CA THR A 146 2.96 7.57 7.53
C THR A 146 2.33 7.41 8.90
N TRP A 147 2.46 8.42 9.76
CA TRP A 147 1.77 8.48 11.04
C TRP A 147 1.23 9.89 11.30
N ILE A 148 -0.08 10.06 11.10
CA ILE A 148 -0.75 11.37 11.23
C ILE A 148 -1.43 11.53 12.59
N ALA A 149 -1.65 10.44 13.33
CA ALA A 149 -2.23 10.47 14.66
C ALA A 149 -1.24 11.06 15.71
N PRO A 150 -1.69 11.41 16.93
CA PRO A 150 -0.78 11.84 18.00
C PRO A 150 0.31 10.81 18.29
N ALA A 151 1.52 11.25 18.63
CA ALA A 151 2.61 10.33 18.93
C ALA A 151 2.31 9.42 20.13
N LYS A 152 1.55 9.92 21.13
CA LYS A 152 1.10 9.14 22.29
C LYS A 152 0.20 7.95 21.97
N SER A 153 -0.40 7.91 20.77
CA SER A 153 -1.20 6.76 20.33
C SER A 153 -0.42 5.79 19.46
N PHE A 154 0.87 6.05 19.21
CA PHE A 154 1.75 5.10 18.53
C PHE A 154 2.10 4.03 19.56
N SER A 155 1.44 2.88 19.45
CA SER A 155 1.52 1.84 20.47
C SER A 155 2.58 0.81 20.13
N GLN A 156 2.81 -0.14 21.05
CA GLN A 156 3.68 -1.27 20.80
C GLN A 156 3.22 -2.09 19.57
N ARG A 157 1.93 -2.09 19.24
CA ARG A 157 1.40 -2.77 18.05
C ARG A 157 1.96 -2.18 16.75
N GLU A 158 2.04 -0.86 16.64
CA GLU A 158 2.69 -0.21 15.50
C GLU A 158 4.21 -0.40 15.56
N PHE A 159 4.79 -0.44 16.76
CA PHE A 159 6.22 -0.65 16.94
C PHE A 159 6.69 -2.01 16.39
N PHE A 160 5.87 -3.06 16.46
CA PHE A 160 6.20 -4.37 15.84
C PHE A 160 6.42 -4.29 14.33
N ALA A 161 5.78 -3.36 13.62
CA ALA A 161 6.03 -3.15 12.19
C ALA A 161 7.46 -2.63 11.96
N LEU A 162 7.95 -1.76 12.85
CA LEU A 162 9.32 -1.23 12.79
C LEU A 162 10.33 -2.33 13.13
N GLU A 163 10.06 -3.11 14.18
CA GLU A 163 10.93 -4.21 14.58
C GLU A 163 11.07 -5.27 13.49
N SER A 164 9.95 -5.71 12.92
CA SER A 164 9.94 -6.69 11.82
C SER A 164 10.61 -6.20 10.56
N LEU A 165 10.46 -4.91 10.23
CA LEU A 165 11.23 -4.28 9.17
C LEU A 165 12.73 -4.40 9.42
N PHE A 166 13.22 -3.98 10.59
CA PHE A 166 14.65 -4.00 10.88
C PHE A 166 15.23 -5.39 11.10
N LYS A 167 14.39 -6.36 11.48
CA LYS A 167 14.77 -7.77 11.46
C LYS A 167 15.07 -8.26 10.03
N ALA A 168 14.19 -7.93 9.08
CA ALA A 168 14.35 -8.31 7.68
C ALA A 168 15.42 -7.48 6.95
N HIS A 169 15.55 -6.20 7.31
CA HIS A 169 16.46 -5.23 6.71
C HIS A 169 17.31 -4.51 7.78
N PRO A 170 18.36 -5.16 8.31
CA PRO A 170 19.24 -4.53 9.31
C PRO A 170 19.95 -3.27 8.81
N HIS A 171 20.15 -3.15 7.49
CA HIS A 171 20.78 -1.99 6.84
C HIS A 171 19.78 -1.15 6.03
N GLY A 172 18.48 -1.33 6.28
CA GLY A 172 17.42 -0.47 5.74
C GLY A 172 17.36 0.88 6.46
N CYS A 173 16.76 1.86 5.80
CA CYS A 173 16.52 3.18 6.39
C CYS A 173 15.03 3.49 6.38
N LEU A 174 14.44 3.72 7.55
CA LEU A 174 13.02 4.03 7.70
C LEU A 174 12.80 5.51 7.99
N LEU A 175 12.06 6.18 7.12
CA LEU A 175 11.53 7.53 7.36
C LEU A 175 10.02 7.48 7.61
N ILE A 176 9.60 7.95 8.79
CA ILE A 176 8.19 8.08 9.15
C ILE A 176 7.75 9.52 8.90
N LEU A 177 6.84 9.71 7.94
CA LEU A 177 6.20 11.00 7.67
C LEU A 177 5.20 11.30 8.79
N SER A 178 5.61 12.10 9.76
CA SER A 178 4.81 12.38 10.95
C SER A 178 5.22 13.70 11.60
N GLY A 179 4.26 14.63 11.73
CA GLY A 179 4.49 15.85 12.51
C GLY A 179 4.44 15.62 14.02
N SER A 180 3.67 14.65 14.48
CA SER A 180 3.53 14.36 15.91
C SER A 180 4.74 13.60 16.47
N MET A 181 5.32 12.68 15.69
CA MET A 181 6.51 11.93 16.08
C MET A 181 7.82 12.70 15.83
N ASP A 182 7.80 13.76 15.03
CA ASP A 182 8.94 14.70 14.90
C ASP A 182 9.01 15.63 16.12
N SER A 183 9.16 15.02 17.30
CA SER A 183 9.09 15.63 18.62
C SER A 183 9.93 14.83 19.62
N ARG A 184 10.20 15.40 20.80
CA ARG A 184 10.92 14.69 21.88
C ARG A 184 10.27 13.35 22.23
N HIS A 185 8.94 13.29 22.28
CA HIS A 185 8.23 12.06 22.61
C HIS A 185 8.40 11.00 21.51
N GLY A 186 8.32 11.39 20.23
CA GLY A 186 8.59 10.48 19.13
C GLY A 186 10.04 10.00 19.10
N THR A 187 11.01 10.86 19.46
CA THR A 187 12.40 10.42 19.66
C THR A 187 12.50 9.35 20.75
N HIS A 188 11.81 9.49 21.87
CA HIS A 188 11.79 8.46 22.92
C HIS A 188 11.18 7.14 22.42
N ILE A 189 10.09 7.21 21.64
CA ILE A 189 9.47 6.02 21.03
C ILE A 189 10.48 5.29 20.13
N LEU A 190 11.24 6.01 19.30
CA LEU A 190 12.17 5.41 18.34
C LEU A 190 13.53 5.02 18.95
N LYS A 191 13.86 5.53 20.14
CA LYS A 191 15.15 5.34 20.81
C LYS A 191 15.58 3.88 20.94
N PRO A 192 14.71 2.91 21.31
CA PRO A 192 15.11 1.50 21.43
C PRO A 192 15.67 0.89 20.14
N LEU A 193 15.25 1.38 18.97
CA LEU A 193 15.80 0.96 17.68
C LEU A 193 17.09 1.72 17.34
N GLN A 194 17.11 3.04 17.59
CA GLN A 194 18.27 3.88 17.33
C GLN A 194 19.49 3.48 18.18
N ASP A 195 19.27 3.15 19.45
CA ASP A 195 20.32 2.66 20.37
C ASP A 195 20.95 1.35 19.89
N ARG A 196 20.21 0.56 19.09
CA ARG A 196 20.69 -0.68 18.46
C ARG A 196 21.34 -0.45 17.10
N GLY A 197 21.51 0.82 16.69
CA GLY A 197 22.12 1.20 15.42
C GLY A 197 21.17 1.18 14.22
N TYR A 198 19.88 0.92 14.42
CA TYR A 198 18.91 0.96 13.32
C TYR A 198 18.61 2.39 12.89
N ARG A 199 18.50 2.58 11.58
CA ARG A 199 18.30 3.90 10.97
C ARG A 199 16.82 4.19 10.82
N VAL A 200 16.25 4.84 11.82
CA VAL A 200 14.85 5.31 11.81
C VAL A 200 14.75 6.76 12.23
N VAL A 201 13.94 7.54 11.51
CA VAL A 201 13.64 8.94 11.85
C VAL A 201 12.19 9.28 11.54
N ALA A 202 11.57 10.11 12.39
CA ALA A 202 10.32 10.78 12.07
C ALA A 202 10.59 12.21 11.61
N VAL A 203 9.95 12.63 10.52
CA VAL A 203 10.13 13.98 9.96
C VAL A 203 8.76 14.56 9.60
N THR A 204 8.51 15.81 10.02
CA THR A 204 7.31 16.56 9.64
C THR A 204 7.30 16.79 8.13
N PRO A 205 6.29 16.28 7.39
CA PRO A 205 6.27 16.40 5.94
C PRO A 205 6.00 17.83 5.46
N ASP A 206 6.74 18.29 4.46
CA ASP A 206 6.40 19.48 3.68
C ASP A 206 5.46 19.07 2.54
N LEU A 207 4.15 19.25 2.74
CA LEU A 207 3.12 18.87 1.77
C LEU A 207 3.24 19.66 0.44
N PRO A 208 3.36 21.01 0.44
CA PRO A 208 3.63 21.76 -0.79
C PRO A 208 4.82 21.25 -1.59
N TYR A 209 5.92 20.90 -0.90
CA TYR A 209 7.10 20.33 -1.54
C TYR A 209 6.81 18.94 -2.10
N LEU A 210 6.26 18.02 -1.30
CA LEU A 210 5.96 16.65 -1.72
C LEU A 210 5.01 16.59 -2.92
N PHE A 211 4.02 17.48 -2.97
CA PHE A 211 3.01 17.53 -4.03
C PHE A 211 3.42 18.33 -5.26
N LYS A 212 4.59 18.97 -5.25
CA LYS A 212 5.08 19.78 -6.38
C LYS A 212 5.08 18.95 -7.68
N ASN A 213 4.62 19.58 -8.76
CA ASN A 213 4.54 19.00 -10.11
C ASN A 213 3.61 17.77 -10.22
N THR A 214 2.60 17.67 -9.35
CA THR A 214 1.57 16.63 -9.43
C THR A 214 0.19 17.23 -9.14
N SER A 215 -0.88 16.55 -9.56
CA SER A 215 -2.26 16.96 -9.27
C SER A 215 -2.61 16.92 -7.77
N ALA A 216 -1.81 16.24 -6.94
CA ALA A 216 -1.91 16.29 -5.48
C ALA A 216 -1.88 17.74 -4.94
N ARG A 217 -1.15 18.64 -5.62
CA ARG A 217 -1.06 20.05 -5.22
C ARG A 217 -2.41 20.76 -5.36
N ALA A 218 -3.12 20.51 -6.45
CA ALA A 218 -4.45 21.06 -6.68
C ALA A 218 -5.44 20.53 -5.64
N TRP A 219 -5.43 19.22 -5.36
CA TRP A 219 -6.24 18.63 -4.27
C TRP A 219 -5.98 19.36 -2.94
N PHE A 220 -4.70 19.53 -2.58
CA PHE A 220 -4.30 20.15 -1.33
C PHE A 220 -4.76 21.62 -1.23
N ASP A 221 -4.57 22.39 -2.30
CA ASP A 221 -4.96 23.79 -2.34
C ASP A 221 -6.49 23.97 -2.28
N GLU A 222 -7.26 23.08 -2.94
CA GLU A 222 -8.73 23.07 -2.85
C GLU A 222 -9.24 22.70 -1.45
N MET A 223 -8.61 21.71 -0.81
CA MET A 223 -8.93 21.32 0.57
C MET A 223 -8.65 22.46 1.55
N LYS A 224 -7.53 23.19 1.38
CA LYS A 224 -7.19 24.37 2.18
C LYS A 224 -8.18 25.53 1.97
N LYS A 225 -8.61 25.76 0.73
CA LYS A 225 -9.59 26.79 0.39
C LYS A 225 -11.02 26.41 0.82
N GLY A 226 -11.27 25.13 1.10
CA GLY A 226 -12.61 24.60 1.38
C GLY A 226 -13.49 24.51 0.15
N THR A 227 -12.90 24.48 -1.06
CA THR A 227 -13.62 24.34 -2.33
C THR A 227 -13.84 22.89 -2.72
N ARG A 228 -13.12 21.96 -2.08
CA ARG A 228 -13.34 20.52 -2.22
C ARG A 228 -13.98 19.95 -0.96
N ASP A 229 -14.97 19.08 -1.16
CA ASP A 229 -15.67 18.38 -0.09
C ASP A 229 -14.74 17.32 0.54
N PRO A 230 -14.42 17.41 1.85
CA PRO A 230 -13.56 16.43 2.53
C PRO A 230 -14.23 15.07 2.71
N GLY A 231 -15.56 15.00 2.64
CA GLY A 231 -16.34 13.79 2.87
C GLY A 231 -16.54 13.41 4.34
N LYS A 232 -16.93 12.15 4.59
CA LYS A 232 -17.20 11.61 5.95
C LYS A 232 -15.99 10.84 6.51
N ILE A 233 -15.15 10.29 5.63
CA ILE A 233 -13.93 9.57 6.01
C ILE A 233 -12.90 10.58 6.52
N PRO A 234 -12.21 10.31 7.64
CA PRO A 234 -11.23 11.24 8.20
C PRO A 234 -10.19 11.69 7.17
N VAL A 235 -9.97 13.00 7.07
CA VAL A 235 -9.03 13.55 6.07
C VAL A 235 -7.60 13.07 6.31
N ALA A 236 -7.21 12.81 7.56
CA ALA A 236 -5.93 12.17 7.86
C ALA A 236 -5.75 10.83 7.14
N GLN A 237 -6.81 10.01 7.05
CA GLN A 237 -6.75 8.72 6.34
C GLN A 237 -6.59 8.93 4.82
N ASN A 238 -7.33 9.88 4.25
CA ASN A 238 -7.19 10.22 2.84
C ASN A 238 -5.83 10.87 2.53
N LEU A 239 -5.31 11.69 3.43
CA LEU A 239 -3.98 12.27 3.32
C LEU A 239 -2.88 11.21 3.39
N SER A 240 -3.01 10.18 4.25
CA SER A 240 -2.08 9.03 4.25
C SER A 240 -2.13 8.26 2.91
N ASN A 241 -3.31 8.09 2.31
CA ASN A 241 -3.45 7.50 0.96
C ASN A 241 -2.76 8.32 -0.12
N LEU A 242 -2.73 9.65 -0.01
CA LEU A 242 -2.03 10.51 -0.96
C LEU A 242 -0.52 10.57 -0.69
N LEU A 243 -0.12 10.66 0.58
CA LEU A 243 1.28 10.77 0.99
C LEU A 243 2.10 9.56 0.58
N ARG A 244 1.54 8.35 0.69
CA ARG A 244 2.23 7.12 0.26
C ARG A 244 2.56 7.11 -1.23
N LEU A 245 1.70 7.70 -2.06
CA LEU A 245 1.92 7.84 -3.49
C LEU A 245 2.95 8.94 -3.77
N ALA A 246 2.77 10.11 -3.15
CA ALA A 246 3.62 11.28 -3.37
C ALA A 246 5.07 11.04 -2.92
N VAL A 247 5.28 10.39 -1.77
CA VAL A 247 6.63 10.10 -1.28
C VAL A 247 7.37 9.14 -2.19
N LEU A 248 6.70 8.08 -2.66
CA LEU A 248 7.27 7.14 -3.61
C LEU A 248 7.52 7.78 -4.97
N TYR A 249 6.62 8.65 -5.44
CA TYR A 249 6.85 9.35 -6.70
C TYR A 249 8.11 10.22 -6.63
N LYS A 250 8.33 10.86 -5.47
CA LYS A 250 9.44 11.79 -5.27
C LYS A 250 10.78 11.13 -4.96
N TYR A 251 10.78 10.03 -4.22
CA TYR A 251 12.00 9.40 -3.71
C TYR A 251 12.21 7.96 -4.20
N GLY A 252 11.17 7.29 -4.68
CA GLY A 252 11.18 5.84 -4.92
C GLY A 252 11.22 5.05 -3.61
N GLY A 253 11.57 3.77 -3.70
CA GLY A 253 11.75 2.89 -2.54
C GLY A 253 10.48 2.11 -2.20
N VAL A 254 10.30 1.86 -0.90
CA VAL A 254 9.21 1.04 -0.36
C VAL A 254 8.35 1.87 0.58
N TYR A 255 7.05 1.94 0.31
CA TYR A 255 6.07 2.40 1.29
C TYR A 255 5.41 1.20 1.95
N MET A 256 5.13 1.31 3.25
CA MET A 256 4.30 0.38 3.98
C MET A 256 3.48 1.06 5.07
N ASP A 257 2.30 0.52 5.39
CA ASP A 257 1.50 0.96 6.53
C ASP A 257 2.13 0.51 7.86
N THR A 258 1.86 1.22 8.96
CA THR A 258 2.42 0.96 10.30
C THR A 258 1.84 -0.28 10.97
N ASP A 259 0.94 -0.99 10.28
CA ASP A 259 0.31 -2.23 10.70
C ASP A 259 0.64 -3.38 9.76
N PHE A 260 1.84 -3.36 9.17
CA PHE A 260 2.36 -4.42 8.32
C PHE A 260 3.59 -5.07 8.95
N ILE A 261 3.52 -6.38 9.18
CA ILE A 261 4.65 -7.16 9.73
C ILE A 261 5.48 -7.72 8.59
N VAL A 262 6.77 -7.38 8.53
CA VAL A 262 7.70 -7.85 7.51
C VAL A 262 8.27 -9.21 7.91
N LEU A 263 8.12 -10.20 7.04
CA LEU A 263 8.63 -11.55 7.27
C LEU A 263 9.90 -11.83 6.48
N LYS A 264 10.11 -11.14 5.35
CA LYS A 264 11.25 -11.36 4.44
C LYS A 264 11.76 -10.08 3.80
N LYS A 265 12.96 -10.18 3.24
CA LYS A 265 13.59 -9.11 2.46
C LYS A 265 12.72 -8.72 1.27
N LEU A 266 12.49 -7.42 1.13
CA LEU A 266 11.80 -6.78 0.02
C LEU A 266 12.75 -6.27 -1.06
N SER A 267 14.08 -6.34 -0.86
CA SER A 267 15.09 -5.81 -1.80
C SER A 267 15.12 -6.50 -3.17
N GLY A 268 14.53 -7.69 -3.30
CA GLY A 268 14.35 -8.36 -4.59
C GLY A 268 13.13 -7.89 -5.40
N LEU A 269 12.29 -7.02 -4.83
CA LEU A 269 11.08 -6.52 -5.49
C LEU A 269 11.33 -5.14 -6.10
N ARG A 270 10.69 -4.88 -7.24
CA ARG A 270 10.75 -3.58 -7.93
C ARG A 270 9.46 -3.33 -8.69
N ASN A 271 8.98 -2.10 -8.70
CA ASN A 271 7.73 -1.68 -9.36
C ASN A 271 6.59 -2.68 -9.12
N SER A 272 6.34 -3.01 -7.86
CA SER A 272 5.47 -4.09 -7.42
C SER A 272 4.33 -3.58 -6.55
N ILE A 273 3.15 -4.15 -6.74
CA ILE A 273 1.94 -3.94 -5.94
C ILE A 273 1.29 -5.29 -5.64
N GLY A 274 0.70 -5.46 -4.44
CA GLY A 274 0.05 -6.71 -4.08
C GLY A 274 -1.43 -6.76 -4.43
N ALA A 275 -1.88 -7.90 -4.94
CA ALA A 275 -3.30 -8.25 -4.99
C ALA A 275 -3.80 -8.55 -3.58
N GLN A 276 -4.83 -7.85 -3.12
CA GLN A 276 -5.51 -8.16 -1.86
C GLN A 276 -6.39 -9.40 -2.00
N SER A 277 -7.02 -9.59 -3.16
CA SER A 277 -7.91 -10.73 -3.42
C SER A 277 -7.93 -11.09 -4.91
N ILE A 278 -8.32 -12.33 -5.18
CA ILE A 278 -8.44 -12.93 -6.51
C ILE A 278 -9.91 -13.25 -6.77
N ASN A 279 -10.37 -13.04 -8.00
CA ASN A 279 -11.61 -13.65 -8.48
C ASN A 279 -11.31 -15.11 -8.86
N THR A 280 -11.90 -16.06 -8.13
CA THR A 280 -11.66 -17.50 -8.27
C THR A 280 -12.07 -18.05 -9.63
N GLU A 281 -13.08 -17.46 -10.28
CA GLU A 281 -13.55 -17.88 -11.60
C GLU A 281 -12.58 -17.47 -12.72
N ARG A 282 -12.01 -16.26 -12.62
CA ARG A 282 -11.13 -15.68 -13.65
C ARG A 282 -9.65 -15.98 -13.42
N GLY A 283 -9.28 -16.43 -12.22
CA GLY A 283 -7.89 -16.61 -11.81
C GLY A 283 -7.09 -15.30 -11.73
N SER A 284 -7.74 -14.13 -11.89
CA SER A 284 -7.12 -12.82 -11.88
C SER A 284 -7.46 -12.05 -10.60
N TRP A 285 -6.61 -11.09 -10.24
CA TRP A 285 -6.89 -10.22 -9.10
C TRP A 285 -8.18 -9.43 -9.32
N ASN A 286 -8.99 -9.24 -8.29
CA ASN A 286 -10.16 -8.34 -8.31
C ASN A 286 -9.98 -7.13 -7.38
N ARG A 287 -8.92 -7.15 -6.57
CA ARG A 287 -8.55 -6.05 -5.70
C ARG A 287 -7.05 -5.96 -5.55
N LEU A 288 -6.50 -4.79 -5.80
CA LEU A 288 -5.17 -4.39 -5.35
C LEU A 288 -5.26 -3.54 -4.09
N ASN A 289 -4.17 -3.47 -3.34
CA ASN A 289 -4.11 -2.63 -2.15
C ASN A 289 -2.76 -1.90 -2.07
N ASN A 290 -2.81 -0.67 -1.56
CA ASN A 290 -1.72 0.28 -1.46
C ASN A 290 -1.14 0.37 -0.03
N ALA A 291 -1.39 -0.62 0.84
CA ALA A 291 -0.77 -0.73 2.15
C ALA A 291 0.71 -1.07 2.08
N VAL A 292 1.16 -1.67 0.98
CA VAL A 292 2.57 -1.83 0.61
C VAL A 292 2.74 -1.52 -0.87
N LEU A 293 3.72 -0.69 -1.20
CA LEU A 293 4.05 -0.29 -2.58
C LEU A 293 5.57 -0.22 -2.74
N ILE A 294 6.10 -0.81 -3.81
CA ILE A 294 7.54 -0.80 -4.11
C ILE A 294 7.71 -0.20 -5.49
N PHE A 295 8.29 0.98 -5.61
CA PHE A 295 8.38 1.66 -6.92
C PHE A 295 9.66 2.48 -7.05
N ASP A 296 10.15 2.56 -8.27
CA ASP A 296 11.18 3.51 -8.63
C ASP A 296 10.67 4.95 -8.50
N LYS A 297 11.60 5.86 -8.27
CA LYS A 297 11.33 7.30 -8.32
C LYS A 297 10.77 7.69 -9.70
N ASN A 298 9.81 8.61 -9.70
CA ASN A 298 9.13 9.14 -10.88
C ASN A 298 8.36 8.09 -11.72
N HIS A 299 8.05 6.92 -11.17
CA HIS A 299 7.36 5.87 -11.93
C HIS A 299 5.99 6.37 -12.46
N PRO A 300 5.68 6.23 -13.77
CA PRO A 300 4.44 6.77 -14.36
C PRO A 300 3.15 6.27 -13.70
N LEU A 301 3.13 5.01 -13.25
CA LEU A 301 1.98 4.45 -12.54
C LEU A 301 1.65 5.20 -11.25
N LEU A 302 2.67 5.69 -10.51
CA LEU A 302 2.44 6.49 -9.31
C LEU A 302 1.81 7.84 -9.65
N LEU A 303 2.22 8.47 -10.75
CA LEU A 303 1.60 9.71 -11.23
C LEU A 303 0.13 9.46 -11.60
N ASN A 304 -0.17 8.36 -12.30
CA ASN A 304 -1.55 7.98 -12.60
C ASN A 304 -2.40 7.73 -11.34
N PHE A 305 -1.82 7.14 -10.29
CA PHE A 305 -2.51 7.01 -9.01
C PHE A 305 -2.79 8.37 -8.36
N ILE A 306 -1.83 9.29 -8.39
CA ILE A 306 -2.00 10.65 -7.85
C ILE A 306 -3.08 11.42 -8.64
N ASP A 307 -3.09 11.30 -9.96
CA ASP A 307 -4.08 11.92 -10.84
C ASP A 307 -5.48 11.34 -10.62
N GLU A 308 -5.59 10.01 -10.50
CA GLU A 308 -6.86 9.37 -10.13
C GLU A 308 -7.34 9.83 -8.74
N PHE A 309 -6.43 10.00 -7.78
CA PHE A 309 -6.77 10.50 -6.45
C PHE A 309 -7.38 11.90 -6.54
N TYR A 310 -6.76 12.79 -7.32
CA TYR A 310 -7.27 14.14 -7.53
C TYR A 310 -8.61 14.15 -8.29
N LEU A 311 -8.69 13.48 -9.43
CA LEU A 311 -9.84 13.55 -10.34
C LEU A 311 -11.08 12.89 -9.76
N ASN A 312 -10.90 11.74 -9.10
CA ASN A 312 -11.99 10.89 -8.63
C ASN A 312 -12.07 10.84 -7.10
N PHE A 313 -11.54 11.87 -6.40
CA PHE A 313 -11.62 11.96 -4.95
C PHE A 313 -13.06 11.83 -4.44
N ASP A 314 -13.32 10.85 -3.59
CA ASP A 314 -14.59 10.74 -2.85
C ASP A 314 -14.29 10.41 -1.38
N GLY A 315 -14.30 11.44 -0.54
CA GLY A 315 -14.11 11.28 0.90
C GLY A 315 -15.31 10.65 1.61
N ASN A 316 -16.39 10.28 0.93
CA ASN A 316 -17.56 9.65 1.54
C ASN A 316 -17.51 8.11 1.50
N LYS A 317 -16.63 7.53 0.68
CA LYS A 317 -16.57 6.09 0.44
C LYS A 317 -15.27 5.51 1.00
N TRP A 318 -15.38 4.56 1.93
CA TRP A 318 -14.20 3.89 2.46
C TRP A 318 -13.47 3.07 1.39
N GLY A 319 -12.14 3.10 1.42
CA GLY A 319 -11.29 2.44 0.43
C GLY A 319 -11.24 3.10 -0.95
N HIS A 320 -12.18 4.00 -1.28
CA HIS A 320 -12.33 4.59 -2.61
C HIS A 320 -11.06 5.27 -3.12
N ASN A 321 -10.39 6.02 -2.22
CA ASN A 321 -9.15 6.77 -2.50
C ASN A 321 -7.87 5.95 -2.21
N GLY A 322 -7.99 4.66 -1.92
CA GLY A 322 -6.86 3.77 -1.60
C GLY A 322 -6.92 2.48 -2.44
N PRO A 323 -7.30 1.32 -1.87
CA PRO A 323 -7.36 0.05 -2.61
C PRO A 323 -8.21 0.09 -3.88
N TYR A 324 -9.38 0.75 -3.87
CA TYR A 324 -10.23 0.88 -5.07
C TYR A 324 -9.57 1.74 -6.14
N LEU A 325 -8.86 2.81 -5.74
CA LEU A 325 -8.16 3.72 -6.65
C LEU A 325 -7.05 3.01 -7.41
N VAL A 326 -6.16 2.30 -6.71
CA VAL A 326 -5.04 1.61 -7.38
C VAL A 326 -5.55 0.49 -8.28
N SER A 327 -6.63 -0.18 -7.89
CA SER A 327 -7.28 -1.19 -8.72
C SER A 327 -7.81 -0.60 -10.03
N ARG A 328 -8.57 0.51 -9.99
CA ARG A 328 -9.12 1.17 -11.18
C ARG A 328 -8.01 1.63 -12.15
N VAL A 329 -6.92 2.16 -11.61
CA VAL A 329 -5.81 2.64 -12.45
C VAL A 329 -5.08 1.47 -13.10
N VAL A 330 -4.73 0.43 -12.35
CA VAL A 330 -4.04 -0.75 -12.91
C VAL A 330 -4.90 -1.44 -13.96
N GLU A 331 -6.20 -1.62 -13.70
CA GLU A 331 -7.13 -2.21 -14.68
C GLU A 331 -7.20 -1.41 -15.99
N ARG A 332 -7.07 -0.07 -15.93
CA ARG A 332 -7.01 0.77 -17.13
C ARG A 332 -5.66 0.67 -17.85
N VAL A 333 -4.56 0.58 -17.12
CA VAL A 333 -3.21 0.52 -17.69
C VAL A 333 -2.90 -0.85 -18.30
N GLU A 334 -3.38 -1.95 -17.73
CA GLU A 334 -3.22 -3.30 -18.28
C GLU A 334 -3.88 -3.45 -19.67
N ARG A 335 -4.89 -2.64 -19.98
CA ARG A 335 -5.51 -2.57 -21.31
C ARG A 335 -4.61 -1.90 -22.36
N ASN A 336 -3.50 -1.29 -21.96
CA ASN A 336 -2.51 -0.67 -22.85
C ASN A 336 -1.10 -1.27 -22.59
N PRO A 337 -0.83 -2.49 -23.11
CA PRO A 337 0.44 -3.17 -22.89
C PRO A 337 1.62 -2.32 -23.34
N GLY A 338 2.60 -2.10 -22.45
CA GLY A 338 3.80 -1.31 -22.72
C GLY A 338 3.78 0.11 -22.13
N TYR A 339 2.67 0.58 -21.54
CA TYR A 339 2.59 1.91 -20.94
C TYR A 339 3.55 2.12 -19.76
N CYS A 340 3.67 1.15 -18.85
CA CYS A 340 4.68 1.14 -17.78
C CYS A 340 4.93 -0.28 -17.27
N ASN A 341 6.16 -0.57 -16.82
CA ASN A 341 6.55 -1.89 -16.31
C ASN A 341 6.29 -2.02 -14.81
N PHE A 342 5.40 -2.91 -14.41
CA PHE A 342 5.14 -3.23 -13.00
C PHE A 342 4.69 -4.69 -12.85
N THR A 343 4.72 -5.19 -11.61
CA THR A 343 4.29 -6.56 -11.28
C THR A 343 3.18 -6.53 -10.24
N VAL A 344 2.11 -7.27 -10.49
CA VAL A 344 1.10 -7.58 -9.47
C VAL A 344 1.50 -8.87 -8.77
N LEU A 345 1.83 -8.78 -7.48
CA LEU A 345 2.16 -9.93 -6.66
C LEU A 345 0.87 -10.63 -6.16
N PRO A 346 0.88 -11.97 -6.02
CA PRO A 346 -0.29 -12.71 -5.55
C PRO A 346 -0.63 -12.36 -4.10
N PRO A 347 -1.87 -12.63 -3.62
CA PRO A 347 -2.28 -12.28 -2.26
C PRO A 347 -1.39 -12.84 -1.17
N VAL A 348 -0.86 -14.04 -1.34
CA VAL A 348 0.04 -14.64 -0.33
C VAL A 348 1.29 -13.79 -0.06
N ALA A 349 1.72 -12.94 -0.98
CA ALA A 349 2.89 -12.09 -0.81
C ALA A 349 2.73 -11.09 0.35
N PHE A 350 1.60 -10.39 0.44
CA PHE A 350 1.36 -9.29 1.39
C PHE A 350 0.03 -9.37 2.15
N TYR A 351 -0.96 -10.06 1.57
CA TYR A 351 -2.33 -10.18 2.07
C TYR A 351 -2.75 -11.66 2.18
N PRO A 352 -1.99 -12.52 2.89
CA PRO A 352 -2.25 -13.96 2.96
C PRO A 352 -3.55 -14.34 3.70
N VAL A 353 -4.22 -13.35 4.28
CA VAL A 353 -5.53 -13.45 4.92
C VAL A 353 -6.27 -12.13 4.74
N GLY A 354 -7.56 -12.22 4.36
CA GLY A 354 -8.41 -11.05 4.19
C GLY A 354 -8.81 -10.43 5.53
N TRP A 355 -9.16 -9.14 5.49
CA TRP A 355 -9.61 -8.35 6.64
C TRP A 355 -10.83 -8.94 7.38
N ASN A 356 -11.67 -9.75 6.71
CA ASN A 356 -12.80 -10.46 7.33
C ASN A 356 -12.35 -11.64 8.22
N TRP A 357 -11.19 -12.23 7.94
CA TRP A 357 -10.75 -13.49 8.53
C TRP A 357 -9.52 -13.34 9.43
N ILE A 358 -8.82 -12.20 9.35
CA ILE A 358 -7.60 -11.92 10.11
C ILE A 358 -7.77 -12.06 11.63
N ALA A 359 -8.97 -11.83 12.17
CA ALA A 359 -9.23 -11.95 13.60
C ALA A 359 -8.88 -13.33 14.17
N GLY A 360 -8.98 -14.40 13.36
CA GLY A 360 -8.57 -15.74 13.76
C GLY A 360 -7.07 -15.87 14.04
N PHE A 361 -6.23 -15.03 13.44
CA PHE A 361 -4.77 -15.09 13.60
C PHE A 361 -4.29 -14.49 14.93
N PHE A 362 -5.16 -13.79 15.65
CA PHE A 362 -4.87 -13.19 16.97
C PHE A 362 -5.18 -14.14 18.13
N ARG A 363 -5.83 -15.29 17.87
CA ARG A 363 -6.32 -16.20 18.92
C ARG A 363 -5.34 -17.33 19.22
N GLN A 364 -5.24 -17.70 20.49
CA GLN A 364 -4.49 -18.84 20.99
C GLN A 364 -5.17 -20.15 20.54
N PRO A 365 -4.41 -21.14 20.05
CA PRO A 365 -4.98 -22.44 19.70
C PRO A 365 -5.42 -23.21 20.95
N ARG A 366 -6.69 -23.61 21.01
CA ARG A 366 -7.29 -24.24 22.22
C ARG A 366 -7.26 -25.76 22.24
N ASN A 367 -6.94 -26.40 21.12
CA ASN A 367 -6.91 -27.86 21.01
C ASN A 367 -5.74 -28.33 20.10
N PRO A 368 -5.41 -29.64 20.08
CA PRO A 368 -4.31 -30.15 19.26
C PRO A 368 -4.44 -29.88 17.76
N GLU A 369 -5.65 -29.90 17.21
CA GLU A 369 -5.90 -29.65 15.78
C GLU A 369 -5.60 -28.20 15.40
N MET A 370 -6.10 -27.24 16.19
CA MET A 370 -5.78 -25.83 16.02
C MET A 370 -4.28 -25.57 16.14
N ARG A 371 -3.58 -26.25 17.07
CA ARG A 371 -2.11 -26.14 17.20
C ARG A 371 -1.40 -26.63 15.94
N ARG A 372 -1.85 -27.73 15.34
CA ARG A 372 -1.33 -28.24 14.05
C ARG A 372 -1.61 -27.25 12.92
N TRP A 373 -2.82 -26.69 12.86
CA TRP A 373 -3.19 -25.67 11.87
C TRP A 373 -2.33 -24.40 11.99
N VAL A 374 -2.17 -23.85 13.20
CA VAL A 374 -1.29 -22.69 13.46
C VAL A 374 0.14 -23.00 12.99
N SER A 375 0.67 -24.17 13.34
CA SER A 375 2.02 -24.59 12.93
C SER A 375 2.17 -24.71 11.41
N ALA A 376 1.17 -25.29 10.74
CA ALA A 376 1.16 -25.39 9.28
C ALA A 376 1.07 -24.01 8.61
N LYS A 377 0.22 -23.11 9.15
CA LYS A 377 0.07 -21.76 8.61
C LYS A 377 1.33 -20.93 8.80
N LEU A 378 2.00 -21.01 9.95
CA LEU A 378 3.30 -20.36 10.17
C LEU A 378 4.37 -20.84 9.19
N ARG A 379 4.44 -22.15 8.91
CA ARG A 379 5.35 -22.70 7.89
C ARG A 379 5.04 -22.16 6.50
N GLN A 380 3.76 -22.11 6.12
CA GLN A 380 3.34 -21.54 4.84
C GLN A 380 3.78 -20.07 4.72
N LEU A 381 3.45 -19.25 5.73
CA LEU A 381 3.78 -17.82 5.72
C LEU A 381 5.29 -17.58 5.66
N SER A 382 6.06 -18.35 6.42
CA SER A 382 7.53 -18.30 6.38
C SER A 382 8.10 -18.74 5.02
N GLY A 383 7.40 -19.61 4.28
CA GLY A 383 7.80 -20.09 2.96
C GLY A 383 7.42 -19.17 1.81
N GLU A 384 6.27 -18.49 1.88
CA GLU A 384 5.67 -17.82 0.71
C GLU A 384 5.48 -16.30 0.89
N ALA A 385 5.22 -15.82 2.11
CA ALA A 385 4.86 -14.42 2.33
C ALA A 385 6.09 -13.52 2.53
N TYR A 386 6.02 -12.31 2.00
CA TYR A 386 6.96 -11.23 2.34
C TYR A 386 6.54 -10.48 3.61
N GLY A 387 5.24 -10.46 3.87
CA GLY A 387 4.68 -9.87 5.07
C GLY A 387 3.19 -10.09 5.20
N ILE A 388 2.62 -9.55 6.28
CA ILE A 388 1.20 -9.64 6.57
C ILE A 388 0.66 -8.29 7.04
N HIS A 389 -0.40 -7.82 6.36
CA HIS A 389 -1.16 -6.65 6.79
C HIS A 389 -2.12 -7.02 7.91
N LEU A 390 -2.08 -6.27 9.02
CA LEU A 390 -2.87 -6.56 10.23
C LEU A 390 -4.26 -5.95 10.22
N TRP A 391 -4.52 -4.96 9.35
CA TRP A 391 -5.80 -4.26 9.27
C TRP A 391 -6.20 -3.64 10.62
N ASN A 392 -5.36 -2.78 11.22
CA ASN A 392 -5.56 -2.26 12.58
C ASN A 392 -6.87 -1.51 12.78
N ARG A 393 -7.53 -1.04 11.71
CA ARG A 393 -8.89 -0.50 11.80
C ARG A 393 -9.91 -1.57 12.26
N GLN A 394 -9.68 -2.84 11.94
CA GLN A 394 -10.51 -3.99 12.30
C GLN A 394 -9.94 -4.71 13.52
N THR A 395 -8.61 -4.83 13.61
CA THR A 395 -7.95 -5.68 14.60
C THR A 395 -7.38 -4.90 15.78
N GLY A 396 -7.39 -3.56 15.75
CA GLY A 396 -6.75 -2.70 16.75
C GLY A 396 -7.26 -2.89 18.18
N ARG A 397 -8.45 -3.47 18.37
CA ARG A 397 -9.03 -3.81 19.69
C ARG A 397 -8.85 -5.27 20.09
N LEU A 398 -8.37 -6.13 19.19
CA LEU A 398 -8.11 -7.52 19.50
C LEU A 398 -6.82 -7.60 20.32
N ARG A 399 -6.78 -8.43 21.35
CA ARG A 399 -5.55 -8.77 22.06
C ARG A 399 -4.72 -9.74 21.21
N ILE A 400 -3.40 -9.59 21.21
CA ILE A 400 -2.50 -10.61 20.65
C ILE A 400 -2.36 -11.72 21.67
N GLU A 401 -3.05 -12.85 21.47
CA GLU A 401 -2.96 -13.97 22.41
C GLU A 401 -1.66 -14.75 22.22
N GLU A 402 -1.14 -15.28 23.33
CA GLU A 402 0.08 -16.08 23.33
C GLU A 402 -0.10 -17.34 22.46
N GLY A 403 0.91 -17.64 21.64
CA GLY A 403 0.87 -18.77 20.71
C GLY A 403 -0.06 -18.59 19.50
N SER A 404 -0.73 -17.44 19.35
CA SER A 404 -1.44 -17.08 18.13
C SER A 404 -0.49 -16.93 16.94
N ILE A 405 -1.01 -16.94 15.70
CA ILE A 405 -0.19 -16.76 14.50
C ILE A 405 0.51 -15.39 14.54
N ILE A 406 -0.23 -14.30 14.80
CA ILE A 406 0.37 -12.96 14.88
C ILE A 406 1.39 -12.88 16.01
N GLY A 407 1.07 -13.43 17.19
CA GLY A 407 2.00 -13.43 18.32
C GLY A 407 3.29 -14.18 18.04
N ARG A 408 3.23 -15.30 17.30
CA ARG A 408 4.41 -16.05 16.86
C ARG A 408 5.21 -15.31 15.81
N LEU A 409 4.55 -14.76 14.78
CA LEU A 409 5.24 -13.97 13.75
C LEU A 409 5.96 -12.75 14.34
N ILE A 410 5.33 -12.03 15.27
CA ILE A 410 5.98 -10.90 15.95
C ILE A 410 7.19 -11.39 16.76
N SER A 411 7.03 -12.46 17.54
CA SER A 411 8.11 -13.04 18.35
C SER A 411 9.30 -13.51 17.51
N ASP A 412 9.05 -14.07 16.33
CA ASP A 412 10.10 -14.57 15.44
C ASP A 412 10.80 -13.43 14.67
N HIS A 413 10.10 -12.30 14.51
CA HIS A 413 10.54 -11.16 13.71
C HIS A 413 10.81 -9.87 14.50
N CYS A 414 10.95 -9.92 15.82
CA CYS A 414 11.28 -8.73 16.61
C CYS A 414 12.80 -8.55 16.82
N VAL A 415 13.20 -7.33 17.20
CA VAL A 415 14.62 -6.97 17.49
C VAL A 415 14.81 -6.44 18.90
N VAL A 416 13.76 -5.87 19.49
CA VAL A 416 13.65 -5.49 20.91
C VAL A 416 12.85 -6.57 21.66
N CYS A 417 11.74 -7.04 21.08
CA CYS A 417 10.92 -8.16 21.59
C CYS A 417 10.28 -7.94 22.97
N GLU A 418 10.06 -6.69 23.37
CA GLU A 418 9.46 -6.35 24.66
C GLU A 418 7.93 -6.25 24.56
N HIS A 419 7.23 -6.66 25.64
CA HIS A 419 5.80 -6.43 25.83
C HIS A 419 4.87 -6.96 24.72
N ILE A 420 5.26 -8.04 24.03
CA ILE A 420 4.51 -8.61 22.89
C ILE A 420 3.04 -8.90 23.22
N TYR A 421 2.78 -9.42 24.41
CA TYR A 421 1.44 -9.84 24.86
C TYR A 421 0.76 -8.82 25.78
N SER A 422 1.35 -7.64 25.94
CA SER A 422 0.80 -6.55 26.78
C SER A 422 -0.13 -5.60 26.01
N THR A 423 -0.34 -5.85 24.71
CA THR A 423 -1.14 -5.02 23.78
C THR A 423 -2.53 -5.54 23.51
#